data_AF-A0A543ABN6-F1
#
_entry.id   AF-A0A543ABN6-F1
#
_cell.length_a   1.000
_cell.length_b   1.000
_cell.length_c   1.000
_cell.angle_alpha   90.00
_cell.angle_beta   90.00
_cell.angle_gamma   90.00
#
_symmetry.space_group_name_H-M   'P 1'
#
loop_
_entity.id
_entity.type
_entity.pdbx_description
1 polymer ?
#
loop_
_entity_poly.entity_id
_entity_poly.type
_entity_poly.pdbx_seq_one_letter_code
_entity_poly.pdbx_strand_id
1 'polypeptide(L)' 'MTENHEQKPLLKVIDQNATPEDVAAIVAVFSAMGSAEAPKKKPRSLWAAPQLRTPHHAGPGAWRASGLPH' A
#
# COMPACT_ATOMS: atom_id res chain seq x y z
N MET A 1 28.69 -14.46 -1.07
CA MET A 1 27.84 -15.30 -1.93
C MET A 1 26.61 -14.49 -2.29
N THR A 2 26.62 -13.83 -3.45
CA THR A 2 25.49 -13.06 -3.97
C THR A 2 24.61 -14.01 -4.78
N GLU A 3 23.48 -14.45 -4.23
CA GLU A 3 22.50 -15.24 -4.98
C GLU A 3 21.74 -14.32 -5.93
N ASN A 4 21.99 -14.47 -7.22
CA ASN A 4 21.12 -13.96 -8.27
C ASN A 4 19.90 -14.88 -8.30
N HIS A 5 18.78 -14.44 -7.71
CA HIS A 5 17.48 -15.07 -7.95
C HIS A 5 17.14 -14.83 -9.42
N GLU A 6 17.40 -15.82 -10.29
CA GLU A 6 16.90 -15.80 -11.66
C GLU A 6 15.37 -15.74 -11.60
N GLN A 7 14.81 -14.55 -11.81
CA GLN A 7 13.38 -14.34 -11.86
C GLN A 7 12.86 -15.01 -13.12
N LYS A 8 12.29 -16.21 -12.94
CA LYS A 8 11.61 -16.93 -14.03
C LYS A 8 10.54 -16.02 -14.63
N PRO A 9 10.51 -15.84 -15.97
CA PRO A 9 9.53 -14.97 -16.60
C PRO A 9 8.11 -15.50 -16.36
N LEU A 10 7.19 -14.60 -16.02
CA LEU A 10 5.79 -14.92 -15.76
C LEU A 10 5.02 -15.33 -17.02
N LEU A 11 5.48 -14.84 -18.18
CA LEU A 11 4.92 -15.13 -19.50
C LEU A 11 6.01 -15.71 -20.40
N LYS A 12 5.67 -16.75 -21.16
CA LYS A 12 6.56 -17.39 -22.14
C LYS A 12 5.93 -17.31 -23.52
N VAL A 13 6.68 -16.76 -24.48
CA VAL A 13 6.31 -16.79 -25.90
C VAL A 13 6.62 -18.18 -26.44
N ILE A 14 5.61 -18.85 -27.00
CA ILE A 14 5.73 -20.22 -27.54
C ILE A 14 5.86 -20.18 -29.06
N ASP A 15 5.21 -19.21 -29.72
CA ASP A 15 5.24 -19.00 -31.17
C ASP A 15 5.63 -17.54 -31.46
N GLN A 16 6.53 -17.35 -32.43
CA GLN A 16 7.03 -16.03 -32.85
C GLN A 16 6.27 -15.46 -34.06
N ASN A 17 5.39 -16.24 -34.70
CA ASN A 17 4.64 -15.84 -35.89
C ASN A 17 3.23 -15.29 -35.60
N ALA A 18 3.00 -14.76 -34.39
CA ALA A 18 1.74 -14.11 -34.06
C ALA A 18 1.49 -12.89 -34.98
N THR A 19 0.27 -12.78 -35.51
CA THR A 19 -0.10 -11.62 -36.32
C THR A 19 -0.24 -10.37 -35.44
N PRO A 20 -0.13 -9.14 -36.00
CA PRO A 20 -0.38 -7.91 -35.24
C PRO A 20 -1.75 -7.91 -34.54
N GLU A 21 -2.75 -8.50 -35.18
CA GLU A 21 -4.11 -8.64 -34.65
C GLU A 21 -4.17 -9.56 -33.43
N ASP A 22 -3.46 -10.69 -33.46
CA ASP A 22 -3.39 -11.62 -32.32
C ASP A 22 -2.74 -10.96 -31.10
N VAL A 23 -1.65 -10.21 -31.32
CA VAL A 23 -0.98 -9.45 -30.27
C VAL A 23 -1.91 -8.38 -29.69
N ALA A 24 -2.64 -7.66 -30.56
CA ALA A 24 -3.60 -6.65 -30.14
C ALA A 24 -4.73 -7.23 -29.29
N ALA A 25 -5.26 -8.42 -29.66
CA ALA A 25 -6.29 -9.10 -28.89
C ALA A 25 -5.82 -9.44 -27.46
N ILE A 26 -4.59 -9.96 -27.33
CA ILE A 26 -4.01 -10.29 -26.02
C ILE A 26 -3.80 -9.02 -25.19
N VAL A 27 -3.24 -7.96 -25.78
CA VAL A 27 -3.03 -6.67 -25.10
C VAL A 27 -4.35 -6.05 -24.65
N ALA A 28 -5.41 -6.14 -25.47
CA ALA A 28 -6.73 -5.63 -25.13
C ALA A 28 -7.31 -6.34 -23.89
N VAL A 29 -7.20 -7.67 -23.82
CA VAL A 29 -7.65 -8.45 -22.67
C VAL A 29 -6.89 -8.07 -21.40
N PHE A 30 -5.55 -7.99 -21.46
CA PHE A 30 -4.75 -7.59 -20.31
C PHE A 30 -5.02 -6.15 -19.86
N SER A 31 -5.28 -5.25 -20.80
CA SER A 31 -5.63 -3.86 -20.50
C SER A 31 -7.02 -3.76 -19.84
N ALA A 32 -7.97 -4.58 -20.28
CA ALA A 32 -9.34 -4.62 -19.75
C ALA A 32 -9.41 -5.21 -18.33
N MET A 33 -8.51 -6.13 -17.96
CA MET A 33 -8.44 -6.67 -16.58
C MET A 33 -8.10 -5.61 -15.53
N GLY A 34 -7.58 -4.44 -15.96
CA GLY A 34 -7.28 -3.32 -15.09
C GLY A 34 -6.01 -3.54 -14.25
N SER A 35 -5.43 -2.43 -13.79
CA SER A 35 -4.36 -2.47 -12.78
C SER A 35 -4.98 -2.43 -11.39
N ALA A 36 -4.36 -3.08 -10.41
CA ALA A 36 -4.76 -2.90 -9.03
C ALA A 36 -4.57 -1.42 -8.65
N GLU A 37 -5.59 -0.82 -8.05
CA GLU A 37 -5.52 0.53 -7.49
C GLU A 37 -4.25 0.65 -6.64
N ALA A 38 -3.51 1.76 -6.79
CA ALA A 38 -2.35 2.01 -5.96
C ALA A 38 -2.74 1.87 -4.48
N PRO A 39 -1.95 1.15 -3.67
CA PRO A 39 -2.32 0.94 -2.28
C PRO A 39 -2.47 2.29 -1.58
N LYS A 40 -3.62 2.51 -0.96
CA LYS A 40 -3.88 3.72 -0.17
C LYS A 40 -2.76 3.88 0.86
N LYS A 41 -2.26 5.10 1.02
CA LYS A 41 -1.28 5.42 2.07
C LYS A 41 -1.87 4.99 3.41
N LYS A 42 -1.19 4.07 4.09
CA LYS A 42 -1.58 3.65 5.44
C LYS A 42 -1.51 4.87 6.37
N PRO A 43 -2.50 5.09 7.23
CA PRO A 43 -2.40 6.13 8.23
C PRO A 43 -1.16 5.90 9.10
N ARG A 44 -0.51 6.98 9.51
CA ARG A 44 0.66 6.88 10.39
C ARG A 44 0.23 6.22 11.71
N SER A 45 1.03 5.27 12.19
CA SER A 45 0.79 4.66 13.49
C SER A 45 0.84 5.72 14.59
N LEU A 46 -0.22 5.80 15.40
CA LEU A 46 -0.26 6.69 16.56
C LEU A 46 0.83 6.33 17.60
N TRP A 47 1.23 5.04 17.66
CA TRP A 47 2.33 4.58 18.52
C TRP A 47 3.70 5.08 18.05
N ALA A 48 3.85 5.31 16.75
CA ALA A 48 5.09 5.82 16.16
C ALA A 48 5.05 7.34 15.92
N ALA A 49 3.93 8.02 16.26
CA ALA A 49 3.78 9.45 16.08
C ALA A 49 4.35 10.19 17.31
N PRO A 50 5.20 11.22 17.14
CA PRO A 50 5.57 12.08 18.25
C PRO A 50 4.31 12.80 18.74
N GLN A 51 3.94 12.55 19.99
CA GLN A 51 2.85 13.22 20.68
C GLN A 51 3.46 13.97 21.86
N LEU A 52 3.24 15.28 21.92
CA LEU A 52 3.66 16.07 23.08
C LEU A 52 2.65 15.84 24.20
N ARG A 53 3.13 15.47 25.38
CA ARG A 53 2.26 15.31 26.55
C ARG A 53 1.82 16.68 27.03
N THR A 54 0.52 16.93 27.09
CA THR A 54 -0.01 18.14 27.72
C THR A 54 0.14 18.04 29.24
N PRO A 55 0.59 19.10 29.94
CA PRO A 55 0.64 19.10 31.40
C PRO A 55 -0.76 18.93 32.01
N HIS A 56 -0.85 18.15 33.09
CA HIS A 56 -2.05 18.14 33.94
C HIS A 56 -1.85 19.12 35.10
N HIS A 57 -2.85 19.96 35.35
CA HIS A 57 -2.85 20.88 36.48
C HIS A 57 -3.49 20.21 37.70
N ALA A 58 -2.88 20.37 38.89
CA ALA A 58 -3.49 19.95 40.15
C ALA A 58 -4.54 20.99 40.60
N GLY A 59 -5.69 20.52 41.09
CA GLY A 59 -6.74 21.38 41.62
C GLY A 59 -8.05 20.64 41.88
N PRO A 60 -9.01 21.28 42.57
CA PRO A 60 -10.35 20.73 42.76
C PRO A 60 -10.97 20.34 41.41
N GLY A 61 -11.42 19.09 41.28
CA GLY A 61 -12.03 18.59 40.05
C GLY A 61 -11.05 18.19 38.94
N ALA A 62 -9.74 18.44 39.07
CA ALA A 62 -8.75 18.11 38.04
C ALA A 62 -8.72 16.62 37.67
N TRP A 63 -8.93 15.74 38.65
CA TRP A 63 -9.02 14.29 38.41
C TRP A 63 -10.24 13.89 37.58
N ARG A 64 -11.37 14.59 37.73
CA ARG A 64 -12.55 14.36 36.88
C ARG A 64 -12.32 14.93 35.47
N ALA A 65 -11.70 16.11 35.39
CA ALA A 65 -11.43 16.76 34.11
C ALA A 65 -10.42 16.00 33.23
N SER A 66 -9.49 15.24 33.81
CA SER A 66 -8.50 14.46 33.04
C SER A 66 -9.10 13.33 32.19
N GLY A 67 -10.35 12.92 32.47
CA GLY A 67 -11.04 11.86 31.72
C GLY A 67 -12.12 12.35 30.76
N LEU A 68 -12.35 13.67 30.65
CA LEU A 68 -13.37 14.24 29.76
C LEU A 68 -12.76 14.56 28.39
N PRO A 69 -13.53 14.44 27.28
CA PRO A 69 -13.11 14.96 25.99
C PRO A 69 -12.92 16.49 26.08
N HIS A 70 -11.92 16.99 25.36
CA HIS A 70 -11.73 18.43 25.14
C HIS A 70 -12.63 18.94 24.02
#